data_AF-A0AA41BKS2-F1
#
_entry.id   AF-A0AA41BKS2-F1
#
_cell.length_a   1.000
_cell.length_b   1.000
_cell.length_c   1.000
_cell.angle_alpha   90.00
_cell.angle_beta   90.00
_cell.angle_gamma   90.00
#
_symmetry.space_group_name_H-M   'P 1'
#
loop_
_entity.id
_entity.type
_entity.pdbx_description
1 polymer ?
#
loop_
_entity_poly.entity_id
_entity_poly.type
_entity_poly.pdbx_seq_one_letter_code
_entity_poly.pdbx_strand_id
1 'polypeptide(L)'
;IRNISPEQELNIDELYSYAVERTERIALKEEAIQQADSQKAAAFASFFPSLSLVYNKFYRIPGPNSHFNPFYTEPNPLTGGSSTSSLPPTVGPGTRLLLSIPILNGVNQYTTYKAAGALANVRMNEAKYESGRLYLEIAQAYYNILQLKEVILLEEKKIDLVRKMI
;
A
#
# COMPACT_ATOMS: atom_id res chain seq x y z
N ILE A 1 24.32 7.18 -4.83
CA ILE A 1 24.08 8.28 -3.87
C ILE A 1 25.20 9.29 -4.08
N ARG A 2 24.92 10.47 -4.65
CA ARG A 2 25.92 11.54 -4.73
C ARG A 2 26.09 12.13 -3.32
N ASN A 3 27.32 12.11 -2.79
CA ASN A 3 27.66 12.77 -1.53
C ASN A 3 27.84 14.27 -1.80
N ILE A 4 26.96 15.09 -1.26
CA ILE A 4 27.08 16.55 -1.29
C ILE A 4 27.89 17.03 -0.07
N SER A 5 28.84 17.91 -0.32
CA SER A 5 29.57 18.66 0.72
C SER A 5 28.64 19.75 1.28
N PRO A 6 28.65 20.02 2.59
CA PRO A 6 27.79 21.03 3.22
C PRO A 6 28.01 22.47 2.72
N GLU A 7 29.09 22.73 1.99
CA GLU A 7 29.47 24.07 1.50
C GLU A 7 29.05 24.36 0.05
N GLN A 8 28.41 23.42 -0.64
CA GLN A 8 28.05 23.61 -2.05
C GLN A 8 26.73 24.38 -2.17
N GLU A 9 26.76 25.54 -2.83
CA GLU A 9 25.54 26.28 -3.19
C GLU A 9 24.73 25.45 -4.20
N LEU A 10 23.78 24.66 -3.70
CA LEU A 10 22.88 23.89 -4.54
C LEU A 10 21.90 24.83 -5.23
N ASN A 11 21.76 24.65 -6.54
CA ASN A 11 20.67 25.26 -7.29
C ASN A 11 19.33 24.60 -6.90
N ILE A 12 18.23 25.31 -7.08
CA ILE A 12 16.89 24.88 -6.71
C ILE A 12 16.50 23.52 -7.33
N ASP A 13 16.91 23.27 -8.58
CA ASP A 13 16.62 22.03 -9.31
C ASP A 13 17.39 20.83 -8.72
N GLU A 14 18.63 21.05 -8.28
CA GLU A 14 19.43 20.01 -7.62
C GLU A 14 18.84 19.66 -6.25
N LEU A 15 18.39 20.68 -5.50
CA LEU A 15 17.74 20.50 -4.21
C LEU A 15 16.42 19.74 -4.35
N TYR A 16 15.64 20.03 -5.41
CA TYR A 16 14.43 19.29 -5.74
C TYR A 16 14.73 17.82 -6.07
N SER A 17 15.71 17.56 -6.94
CA SER A 17 16.08 16.17 -7.31
C SER A 17 16.48 15.34 -6.09
N TYR A 18 17.20 15.94 -5.15
CA TYR A 18 17.62 15.28 -3.92
C TYR A 18 16.47 15.05 -2.94
N ALA A 19 15.57 16.03 -2.83
CA ALA A 19 14.39 15.89 -2.00
C ALA A 19 13.47 14.79 -2.54
N VAL A 20 13.27 14.69 -3.86
CA VAL A 20 12.48 13.62 -4.47
C VAL A 20 13.07 12.25 -4.14
N GLU A 21 14.39 12.09 -4.21
CA GLU A 21 15.05 10.81 -3.88
C GLU A 21 14.93 10.41 -2.41
N ARG A 22 14.86 11.38 -1.48
CA ARG A 22 14.87 11.10 -0.03
C ARG A 22 13.53 11.24 0.66
N THR A 23 12.52 11.80 0.00
CA THR A 23 11.25 12.08 0.65
C THR A 23 10.33 10.86 0.60
N GLU A 24 10.08 10.26 1.77
CA GLU A 24 9.15 9.13 1.93
C GLU A 24 7.74 9.42 1.41
N ARG A 25 7.31 10.69 1.47
CA ARG A 25 6.00 11.12 0.95
C ARG A 25 5.81 10.80 -0.53
N ILE A 26 6.85 10.92 -1.36
CA ILE A 26 6.78 10.59 -2.80
C ILE A 26 6.72 9.07 -2.97
N ALA A 27 7.54 8.33 -2.23
CA ALA A 27 7.51 6.87 -2.25
C ALA A 27 6.13 6.30 -1.86
N LEU A 28 5.47 6.87 -0.85
CA LEU A 28 4.11 6.48 -0.46
C LEU A 28 3.07 6.73 -1.56
N LYS A 29 3.25 7.79 -2.36
CA LYS A 29 2.34 8.10 -3.48
C LYS A 29 2.59 7.17 -4.66
N GLU A 30 3.83 6.83 -4.94
CA GLU A 30 4.22 5.81 -5.93
C GLU A 30 3.60 4.46 -5.59
N GLU A 31 3.71 4.02 -4.32
CA GLU A 31 3.10 2.78 -3.85
C GLU A 31 1.57 2.83 -3.99
N ALA A 32 0.93 3.96 -3.67
CA ALA A 32 -0.51 4.13 -3.81
C ALA A 32 -0.98 4.06 -5.29
N ILE A 33 -0.15 4.47 -6.25
CA ILE A 33 -0.40 4.29 -7.69
C ILE A 33 -0.27 2.80 -8.04
N GLN A 34 0.81 2.15 -7.61
CA GLN A 34 1.05 0.74 -7.89
C GLN A 34 -0.06 -0.16 -7.32
N GLN A 35 -0.55 0.16 -6.12
CA GLN A 35 -1.72 -0.48 -5.53
C GLN A 35 -2.97 -0.26 -6.39
N ALA A 36 -3.24 0.95 -6.86
CA ALA A 36 -4.39 1.22 -7.72
C ALA A 36 -4.31 0.49 -9.08
N ASP A 37 -3.11 0.39 -9.67
CA ASP A 37 -2.89 -0.39 -10.88
C ASP A 37 -3.08 -1.89 -10.65
N SER A 38 -2.62 -2.41 -9.51
CA SER A 38 -2.87 -3.81 -9.13
C SER A 38 -4.36 -4.09 -8.94
N GLN A 39 -5.12 -3.15 -8.38
CA GLN A 39 -6.57 -3.26 -8.25
C GLN A 39 -7.27 -3.24 -9.61
N LYS A 40 -6.81 -2.40 -10.55
CA LYS A 40 -7.31 -2.40 -11.93
C LYS A 40 -7.00 -3.72 -12.63
N ALA A 41 -5.80 -4.26 -12.44
CA ALA A 41 -5.41 -5.57 -12.99
C ALA A 41 -6.26 -6.70 -12.38
N ALA A 42 -6.52 -6.67 -11.07
CA ALA A 42 -7.41 -7.63 -10.41
C ALA A 42 -8.85 -7.52 -10.92
N ALA A 43 -9.36 -6.30 -11.11
CA ALA A 43 -10.67 -6.06 -11.71
C ALA A 43 -10.74 -6.58 -13.16
N PHE A 44 -9.65 -6.44 -13.93
CA PHE A 44 -9.56 -7.04 -15.26
C PHE A 44 -9.51 -8.58 -15.22
N ALA A 45 -8.75 -9.15 -14.29
CA ALA A 45 -8.69 -10.61 -14.12
C ALA A 45 -10.07 -11.21 -13.76
N SER A 46 -10.96 -10.43 -13.14
CA SER A 46 -12.32 -10.86 -12.79
C SER A 46 -13.22 -11.17 -14.01
N PHE A 47 -12.84 -10.76 -15.21
CA PHE A 47 -13.54 -11.15 -16.45
C PHE A 47 -13.22 -12.59 -16.88
N PHE A 48 -12.12 -13.16 -16.38
CA PHE A 48 -11.66 -14.49 -16.75
C PHE A 48 -12.09 -15.51 -15.70
N PRO A 49 -12.25 -16.78 -16.11
CA PRO A 49 -12.50 -17.84 -15.15
C PRO A 49 -11.32 -18.01 -14.20
N SER A 50 -11.59 -18.32 -12.94
CA SER A 50 -10.56 -18.57 -11.93
C SER A 50 -10.48 -20.05 -11.57
N LEU A 51 -9.26 -20.57 -11.48
CA LEU A 51 -8.96 -21.93 -11.03
C LEU A 51 -8.24 -21.85 -9.69
N SER A 52 -8.76 -22.55 -8.68
CA SER A 52 -8.18 -22.56 -7.34
C SER A 52 -8.04 -23.98 -6.80
N LEU A 53 -6.90 -24.27 -6.18
CA LEU A 53 -6.66 -25.50 -5.45
C LEU A 53 -6.85 -25.22 -3.96
N VAL A 54 -7.79 -25.91 -3.33
CA VAL A 54 -8.04 -25.78 -1.90
C VAL A 54 -7.70 -27.11 -1.24
N TYR A 55 -6.73 -27.07 -0.34
CA TYR A 55 -6.39 -28.16 0.56
C TYR A 55 -6.88 -27.83 1.96
N ASN A 56 -7.80 -28.64 2.48
CA ASN A 56 -8.32 -28.50 3.83
C ASN A 56 -8.03 -29.77 4.63
N LYS A 57 -7.60 -29.60 5.89
CA LYS A 57 -7.46 -30.69 6.85
C LYS A 57 -8.41 -30.42 8.01
N PHE A 58 -9.50 -31.19 8.07
CA PHE A 58 -10.47 -31.04 9.14
C PHE A 58 -10.12 -31.99 10.29
N TYR A 59 -9.98 -31.44 11.50
CA TYR A 59 -9.90 -32.21 12.73
C TYR A 59 -11.28 -32.19 13.39
N ARG A 60 -11.87 -33.36 13.59
CA ARG A 60 -13.15 -33.48 14.30
C ARG A 60 -12.92 -34.35 15.54
N ILE A 61 -13.30 -33.83 16.71
CA ILE A 61 -13.37 -34.61 17.94
C ILE A 61 -14.78 -35.23 17.97
N PRO A 62 -14.91 -36.57 17.84
CA PRO A 62 -16.22 -37.21 17.88
C PRO A 62 -16.86 -37.01 19.27
N GLY A 63 -18.10 -36.52 19.32
CA GLY A 63 -18.89 -36.46 20.55
C GLY A 63 -19.41 -37.86 20.96
N PRO A 64 -19.89 -38.05 22.20
CA PRO A 64 -20.12 -39.38 22.82
C PRO A 64 -21.13 -40.30 22.12
N ASN A 65 -21.87 -39.84 21.11
CA ASN A 65 -22.89 -40.63 20.39
C ASN A 65 -22.78 -40.52 18.87
N SER A 66 -21.58 -40.26 18.35
CA SER A 66 -21.35 -40.19 16.90
C SER A 66 -21.03 -41.56 16.33
N HIS A 67 -22.03 -42.23 15.76
CA HIS A 67 -21.80 -43.40 14.90
C HIS A 67 -21.03 -42.94 13.66
N PHE A 68 -19.73 -43.25 13.61
CA PHE A 68 -18.90 -43.00 12.44
C PHE A 68 -19.31 -43.96 11.32
N ASN A 69 -20.13 -43.49 10.38
CA ASN A 69 -20.47 -44.24 9.18
C ASN A 69 -19.51 -43.82 8.04
N PRO A 70 -18.59 -44.68 7.59
CA PRO A 70 -17.58 -44.33 6.58
C PRO A 70 -18.17 -44.04 5.20
N PHE A 71 -19.46 -44.30 4.99
CA PHE A 71 -20.16 -44.07 3.72
C PHE A 71 -21.02 -42.80 3.68
N TYR A 72 -21.18 -42.07 4.78
CA TYR A 72 -22.01 -40.86 4.83
C TYR A 72 -21.28 -39.70 5.51
N THR A 73 -20.96 -38.66 4.73
CA THR A 73 -20.31 -37.41 5.17
C THR A 73 -21.32 -36.32 5.53
N GLU A 74 -22.39 -36.64 6.27
CA GLU A 74 -23.31 -35.61 6.75
C GLU A 74 -23.15 -35.39 8.26
N PRO A 75 -22.70 -34.18 8.69
CA PRO A 75 -22.63 -33.86 10.11
C PRO A 75 -24.04 -33.55 10.63
N ASN A 76 -24.54 -34.38 11.53
CA ASN A 76 -25.74 -34.05 12.30
C ASN A 76 -25.43 -32.88 13.26
N PRO A 77 -26.10 -31.72 13.16
CA PRO A 77 -25.71 -30.48 13.86
C PRO A 77 -26.11 -30.42 15.35
N LEU A 78 -26.62 -31.50 15.96
CA LEU A 78 -27.33 -31.43 17.25
C LEU A 78 -26.58 -31.95 18.50
N THR A 79 -25.28 -32.22 18.46
CA THR A 79 -24.56 -32.67 19.68
C THR A 79 -23.73 -31.56 20.30
N GLY A 80 -24.40 -30.64 20.98
CA GLY A 80 -23.81 -29.77 22.01
C GLY A 80 -23.88 -30.47 23.37
N GLY A 81 -22.78 -31.08 23.81
CA GLY A 81 -22.69 -31.71 25.12
C GLY A 81 -21.24 -31.84 25.54
N SER A 82 -20.83 -31.06 26.53
CA SER A 82 -19.48 -31.09 27.11
C SER A 82 -19.14 -32.49 27.61
N SER A 83 -18.20 -33.16 26.97
CA SER A 83 -17.54 -34.35 27.52
C SER A 83 -16.21 -34.57 26.79
N THR A 84 -15.15 -34.69 27.58
CA THR A 84 -13.80 -35.04 27.16
C THR A 84 -13.81 -36.44 26.52
N SER A 85 -13.74 -36.53 25.18
CA SER A 85 -13.68 -37.83 24.49
C SER A 85 -12.23 -38.32 24.37
N SER A 86 -12.01 -39.60 24.65
CA SER A 86 -10.72 -40.31 24.51
C SER A 86 -10.48 -40.90 23.11
N LEU A 87 -11.35 -40.57 22.15
CA LEU A 87 -11.25 -41.03 20.77
C LEU A 87 -10.23 -40.16 20.01
N PRO A 88 -9.33 -40.77 19.21
CA PRO A 88 -8.38 -40.00 18.41
C PRO A 88 -9.16 -39.11 17.42
N PRO A 89 -8.75 -37.83 17.24
CA PRO A 89 -9.44 -36.92 16.33
C PRO A 89 -9.46 -37.51 14.92
N THR A 90 -10.64 -37.59 14.32
CA THR A 90 -10.76 -38.04 12.93
C THR A 90 -10.22 -36.94 12.02
N VAL A 91 -9.22 -37.28 11.21
CA VAL A 91 -8.65 -36.39 10.19
C VAL A 91 -9.30 -36.70 8.85
N GLY A 92 -10.04 -35.73 8.32
CA GLY A 92 -10.56 -35.79 6.94
C GLY A 92 -9.74 -34.86 6.04
N PRO A 93 -8.74 -35.36 5.29
CA PRO A 93 -8.09 -34.56 4.27
C PRO A 93 -9.04 -34.36 3.09
N GLY A 94 -9.24 -33.12 2.67
CA GLY A 94 -10.03 -32.76 1.50
C GLY A 94 -9.23 -31.88 0.56
N THR A 95 -8.89 -32.42 -0.62
CA THR A 95 -8.36 -31.66 -1.75
C THR A 95 -9.49 -31.39 -2.73
N ARG A 96 -9.72 -30.13 -3.10
CA ARG A 96 -10.67 -29.79 -4.16
C ARG A 96 -10.06 -28.77 -5.12
N LEU A 97 -10.31 -28.97 -6.41
CA LEU A 97 -10.01 -28.02 -7.47
C LEU A 97 -11.33 -27.30 -7.82
N LEU A 98 -11.37 -25.98 -7.70
CA LEU A 98 -12.56 -25.18 -8.00
C LEU A 98 -12.29 -24.33 -9.24
N LEU A 99 -13.14 -24.49 -10.25
CA LEU A 99 -13.22 -23.62 -11.41
C LEU A 99 -14.45 -22.71 -11.26
N SER A 100 -14.25 -21.40 -11.29
CA SER A 100 -15.33 -20.40 -11.24
C SER A 100 -15.40 -19.63 -12.55
N ILE A 101 -16.54 -19.67 -13.24
CA ILE A 101 -16.76 -18.99 -14.52
C ILE A 101 -17.88 -17.94 -14.35
N PRO A 102 -17.61 -16.64 -14.48
CA PRO A 102 -18.65 -15.61 -14.41
C PRO A 102 -19.47 -15.60 -15.70
N ILE A 103 -20.78 -15.94 -15.62
CA ILE A 103 -21.64 -16.08 -16.82
C ILE A 103 -22.54 -14.84 -17.04
N LEU A 104 -23.05 -14.22 -15.97
CA LEU A 104 -24.07 -13.15 -16.03
C LEU A 104 -23.68 -11.85 -15.30
N ASN A 105 -22.52 -11.79 -14.67
CA ASN A 105 -22.12 -10.67 -13.83
C ASN A 105 -21.47 -9.51 -14.60
N GLY A 106 -21.38 -9.58 -15.94
CA GLY A 106 -20.53 -8.72 -16.77
C GLY A 106 -20.71 -7.22 -16.53
N VAL A 107 -21.92 -6.77 -16.19
CA VAL A 107 -22.21 -5.37 -15.82
C VAL A 107 -21.48 -4.98 -14.53
N ASN A 108 -21.51 -5.83 -13.49
CA ASN A 108 -20.81 -5.60 -12.22
C ASN A 108 -19.28 -5.63 -12.39
N GLN A 109 -18.74 -6.53 -13.22
CA GLN A 109 -17.31 -6.52 -13.51
C GLN A 109 -16.90 -5.29 -14.32
N TYR A 110 -17.72 -4.86 -15.28
CA TYR A 110 -17.46 -3.66 -16.06
C TYR A 110 -17.46 -2.38 -15.21
N THR A 111 -18.45 -2.21 -14.34
CA THR A 111 -18.51 -1.06 -13.43
C THR A 111 -17.33 -1.07 -12.47
N THR A 112 -16.95 -2.23 -11.94
CA THR A 112 -15.76 -2.39 -11.08
C THR A 112 -14.46 -2.05 -11.81
N TYR A 113 -14.29 -2.51 -13.06
CA TYR A 113 -13.12 -2.19 -13.87
C TYR A 113 -13.04 -0.69 -14.20
N LYS A 114 -14.17 -0.07 -14.57
CA LYS A 114 -14.22 1.38 -14.82
C LYS A 114 -13.91 2.19 -13.57
N ALA A 115 -14.47 1.80 -12.43
CA ALA A 115 -14.18 2.43 -11.14
C ALA A 115 -12.69 2.31 -10.78
N ALA A 116 -12.09 1.13 -10.94
CA ALA A 116 -10.66 0.93 -10.69
C ALA A 116 -9.77 1.76 -11.64
N GLY A 117 -10.15 1.89 -12.91
CA GLY A 117 -9.46 2.77 -13.86
C GLY A 117 -9.56 4.25 -13.48
N ALA A 118 -10.73 4.71 -13.04
CA ALA A 118 -10.90 6.07 -12.56
C ALA A 118 -10.08 6.32 -11.29
N LEU A 119 -10.06 5.36 -10.37
CA LEU A 119 -9.25 5.43 -9.14
C LEU A 119 -7.76 5.55 -9.45
N ALA A 120 -7.22 4.75 -10.38
CA ALA A 120 -5.82 4.87 -10.80
C ALA A 120 -5.48 6.26 -11.33
N ASN A 121 -6.37 6.84 -12.16
CA ASN A 121 -6.19 8.21 -12.66
C ASN A 121 -6.21 9.25 -11.53
N VAL A 122 -7.08 9.10 -10.53
CA VAL A 122 -7.12 9.98 -9.36
C VAL A 122 -5.81 9.92 -8.59
N ARG A 123 -5.30 8.72 -8.30
CA ARG A 123 -4.01 8.54 -7.61
C ARG A 123 -2.83 9.12 -8.38
N MET A 124 -2.83 8.98 -9.70
CA MET A 124 -1.80 9.58 -10.55
C MET A 124 -1.87 11.12 -10.51
N ASN A 125 -3.06 11.70 -10.54
CA ASN A 125 -3.22 13.15 -10.45
C ASN A 125 -2.83 13.69 -9.06
N GLU A 126 -3.16 12.96 -7.99
CA GLU A 126 -2.72 13.29 -6.64
C GLU A 126 -1.19 13.29 -6.52
N ALA A 127 -0.51 12.30 -7.10
CA ALA A 127 0.95 12.26 -7.09
C ALA A 127 1.58 13.44 -7.84
N LYS A 128 1.03 13.80 -9.02
CA LYS A 128 1.48 14.98 -9.78
C LYS A 128 1.27 16.29 -9.02
N TYR A 129 0.13 16.43 -8.36
CA TYR A 129 -0.16 17.60 -7.53
C TYR A 129 0.84 17.69 -6.37
N GLU A 130 1.13 16.56 -5.72
CA GLU A 130 2.06 16.53 -4.58
C GLU A 130 3.51 16.79 -4.98
N SER A 131 3.96 16.32 -6.15
CA SER A 131 5.29 16.69 -6.66
C SER A 131 5.42 18.19 -6.92
N GLY A 132 4.36 18.81 -7.47
CA GLY A 132 4.35 20.26 -7.69
C GLY A 132 4.34 21.05 -6.37
N ARG A 133 3.60 20.57 -5.38
CA ARG A 133 3.60 21.15 -4.03
C ARG A 133 4.97 21.04 -3.36
N LEU A 134 5.62 19.89 -3.45
CA LEU A 134 6.96 19.67 -2.91
C LEU A 134 7.98 20.63 -3.55
N TYR A 135 7.90 20.83 -4.88
CA TYR A 135 8.73 21.82 -5.57
C TYR A 135 8.54 23.23 -5.01
N LEU A 136 7.29 23.66 -4.79
CA LEU A 136 6.99 24.99 -4.23
C LEU A 136 7.51 25.14 -2.80
N GLU A 137 7.30 24.12 -1.95
CA GLU A 137 7.80 24.11 -0.57
C GLU A 137 9.33 24.27 -0.52
N ILE A 138 10.05 23.59 -1.44
CA ILE A 138 11.51 23.72 -1.57
C ILE A 138 11.91 25.09 -2.07
N ALA A 139 11.22 25.62 -3.09
CA ALA A 139 11.47 26.94 -3.63
C ALA A 139 11.36 28.01 -2.54
N GLN A 140 10.28 27.96 -1.75
CA GLN A 140 10.05 28.89 -0.66
C GLN A 140 11.14 28.78 0.42
N ALA A 141 11.49 27.56 0.83
CA ALA A 141 12.56 27.35 1.80
C ALA A 141 13.92 27.87 1.30
N TYR A 142 14.23 27.64 0.02
CA TYR A 142 15.46 28.13 -0.62
C TYR A 142 15.55 29.66 -0.59
N TYR A 143 14.51 30.36 -1.01
CA TYR A 143 14.49 31.83 -0.99
C TYR A 143 14.53 32.40 0.43
N ASN A 144 13.88 31.76 1.41
CA ASN A 144 13.95 32.18 2.80
C ASN A 144 15.40 32.12 3.33
N ILE A 145 16.15 31.08 2.97
CA ILE A 145 17.57 30.94 3.37
C ILE A 145 18.42 32.01 2.71
N LEU A 146 18.20 32.31 1.42
CA LEU A 146 18.93 33.38 0.73
C LEU A 146 18.70 34.74 1.40
N GLN A 147 17.47 35.07 1.75
CA GLN A 147 17.14 36.30 2.47
C GLN A 147 17.84 36.36 3.84
N LEU A 148 17.83 35.25 4.60
CA LEU A 148 18.51 35.18 5.90
C LEU A 148 20.02 35.38 5.77
N LYS A 149 20.66 34.78 4.75
CA LYS A 149 22.09 35.00 4.48
C LYS A 149 22.39 36.47 4.21
N GLU A 150 21.56 37.14 3.41
CA GLU A 150 21.73 38.55 3.10
C GLU A 150 21.58 39.44 4.35
N VAL A 151 20.59 39.16 5.20
CA VAL A 151 20.39 39.87 6.48
C VAL A 151 21.61 39.72 7.39
N ILE A 152 22.14 38.50 7.56
CA ILE A 152 23.34 38.26 8.39
C ILE A 152 24.53 39.06 7.85
N LEU A 153 24.74 39.06 6.53
CA LEU A 153 25.84 39.78 5.90
C LEU A 153 25.71 41.30 6.09
N LEU A 154 24.48 41.84 6.06
CA LEU A 154 24.21 43.25 6.35
C LEU A 154 24.48 43.58 7.83
N GLU A 155 24.11 42.69 8.76
CA GLU A 155 24.39 42.86 10.19
C GLU A 155 25.88 42.82 10.50
N GLU A 156 26.63 41.89 9.91
CA GLU A 156 28.10 41.82 10.05
C GLU A 156 28.76 43.12 9.56
N LYS A 157 28.38 43.59 8.37
CA LYS A 157 28.87 44.87 7.83
C LYS A 157 28.57 46.04 8.77
N LYS A 158 27.38 46.06 9.38
CA LYS A 158 26.98 47.09 10.35
C LYS A 158 27.85 47.03 11.60
N ILE A 159 28.11 45.84 12.16
CA ILE A 159 28.98 45.67 13.33
C ILE A 159 30.41 46.13 13.03
N ASP A 160 30.95 45.79 11.87
CA ASP A 160 32.29 46.19 11.44
C ASP A 160 32.43 47.71 11.26
N LEU A 161 31.39 48.36 10.71
CA LEU A 161 31.32 49.82 10.61
C LEU A 161 31.31 50.49 11.99
N VAL A 162 30.50 49.99 12.91
CA VAL A 162 30.47 50.49 14.30
C VAL A 162 31.84 50.34 14.96
N ARG A 163 32.50 49.18 14.76
CA ARG A 163 33.83 48.91 15.30
C ARG A 163 34.90 49.85 14.77
N LYS A 164 34.81 50.29 13.52
CA LYS A 164 35.74 51.25 12.90
C LYS A 164 35.53 52.71 13.36
N MET A 165 34.36 53.04 13.89
CA MET A 165 34.04 54.40 14.35
C MET A 165 34.49 54.70 15.79
N ILE A 166 34.76 53.65 16.59
CA ILE A 166 35.29 53.73 17.96
C ILE A 166 36.81 53.71 17.88
#